data_AF-A0AAE3VXH5-F1
#
_entry.id   AF-A0AAE3VXH5-F1
#
_cell.length_a   1.000
_cell.length_b   1.000
_cell.length_c   1.000
_cell.angle_alpha   90.00
_cell.angle_beta   90.00
_cell.angle_gamma   90.00
#
_symmetry.space_group_name_H-M   'P 1'
#
loop_
_entity.id
_entity.type
_entity.pdbx_description
1 polymer ?
#
loop_
_entity_poly.entity_id
_entity_poly.type
_entity_poly.pdbx_seq_one_letter_code
_entity_poly.pdbx_strand_id
1 'polypeptide(L)'
;MSRAGHPWCAVTPPGYALGDIQITAEYVVHAIRHAYAVSGRRIAIAGHSQGGLDARFALRFWPDTRAMVADHVSLGSPHHGSTGNDRNFPPGTPGPAALLQMRTTAALIEAVDSGRETFPGIS
;
A
#
# COMPACT_ATOMS: atom_id res chain seq x y z
N MET A 1 8.83 4.49 -23.28
CA MET A 1 7.87 5.39 -22.59
C MET A 1 6.48 4.79 -22.70
N SER A 2 5.63 4.96 -21.68
CA SER A 2 4.22 4.51 -21.75
C SER A 2 3.47 5.31 -22.83
N ARG A 3 2.31 4.80 -23.28
CA ARG A 3 1.46 5.49 -24.28
C ARG A 3 0.99 6.88 -23.81
N ALA A 4 0.96 7.12 -22.50
CA ALA A 4 0.63 8.42 -21.90
C ALA A 4 1.85 9.35 -21.71
N GLY A 5 3.06 8.90 -22.08
CA GLY A 5 4.29 9.70 -21.94
C GLY A 5 4.81 9.86 -20.50
N HIS A 6 4.14 9.26 -19.51
CA HIS A 6 4.59 9.34 -18.11
C HIS A 6 5.72 8.33 -17.84
N PRO A 7 6.86 8.78 -17.28
CA PRO A 7 7.87 7.88 -16.74
C PRO A 7 7.28 7.15 -15.53
N TRP A 8 7.62 5.88 -15.38
CA TRP A 8 7.14 5.04 -14.28
C TRP A 8 8.26 4.14 -13.78
N CYS A 9 8.14 3.75 -12.52
CA CYS A 9 8.90 2.67 -11.89
C CYS A 9 7.92 1.76 -11.17
N ALA A 10 8.29 0.50 -10.97
CA ALA A 10 7.51 -0.43 -10.16
C ALA A 10 8.33 -0.86 -8.94
N VAL A 11 7.61 -1.21 -7.88
CA VAL A 11 8.18 -1.84 -6.69
C VAL A 11 7.98 -3.35 -6.84
N THR A 12 9.03 -4.13 -6.62
CA THR A 12 8.96 -5.60 -6.60
C THR A 12 9.43 -6.09 -5.24
N PRO A 13 8.50 -6.20 -4.26
CA PRO A 13 8.81 -6.75 -2.95
C PRO A 13 9.22 -8.23 -3.06
N PRO A 14 10.09 -8.72 -2.16
CA PRO A 14 10.44 -10.13 -2.12
C PRO A 14 9.23 -11.00 -1.81
N GLY A 15 9.31 -12.29 -2.16
CA GLY A 15 8.29 -13.27 -1.81
C GLY A 15 6.91 -12.98 -2.40
N TYR A 16 6.86 -12.30 -3.56
CA TYR A 16 5.61 -11.93 -4.25
C TYR A 16 4.65 -11.10 -3.38
N ALA A 17 5.19 -10.35 -2.41
CA ALA A 17 4.44 -9.58 -1.42
C ALA A 17 3.49 -10.42 -0.52
N LEU A 18 3.71 -11.75 -0.45
CA LEU A 18 2.92 -12.68 0.38
C LEU A 18 3.34 -12.72 1.86
N GLY A 19 4.46 -12.05 2.18
CA GLY A 19 4.97 -11.90 3.55
C GLY A 19 4.18 -10.87 4.37
N ASP A 20 4.80 -10.32 5.40
CA ASP A 20 4.19 -9.27 6.20
C ASP A 20 3.99 -7.99 5.35
N ILE A 21 2.76 -7.47 5.30
CA ILE A 21 2.42 -6.22 4.61
C ILE A 21 3.20 -5.04 5.18
N GLN A 22 3.54 -5.04 6.47
CA GLN A 22 4.33 -3.98 7.10
C GLN A 22 5.73 -3.89 6.47
N ILE A 23 6.37 -5.04 6.23
CA ILE A 23 7.66 -5.13 5.55
C ILE A 23 7.50 -4.72 4.08
N THR A 24 6.43 -5.17 3.41
CA THR A 24 6.15 -4.77 2.03
C THR A 24 6.01 -3.25 1.90
N ALA A 25 5.35 -2.61 2.86
CA ALA A 25 5.17 -1.16 2.89
C ALA A 25 6.50 -0.40 3.07
N GLU A 26 7.53 -0.98 3.71
CA GLU A 26 8.87 -0.36 3.77
C GLU A 26 9.50 -0.19 2.38
N TYR A 27 9.27 -1.15 1.46
CA TYR A 27 9.70 -1.00 0.06
C TYR A 27 8.95 0.14 -0.64
N VAL A 28 7.66 0.32 -0.34
CA VAL A 28 6.87 1.44 -0.86
C VAL A 28 7.38 2.77 -0.32
N VAL A 29 7.68 2.85 0.99
CA VAL A 29 8.28 4.04 1.62
C VAL A 29 9.61 4.39 0.97
N HIS A 30 10.49 3.40 0.77
CA HIS A 30 11.76 3.60 0.09
C HIS A 30 11.55 4.11 -1.35
N ALA A 31 10.63 3.49 -2.09
CA ALA A 31 10.33 3.87 -3.46
C ALA A 31 9.76 5.29 -3.57
N ILE A 32 8.90 5.74 -2.64
CA ILE A 32 8.39 7.11 -2.60
C ILE A 32 9.56 8.09 -2.45
N ARG A 33 10.43 7.86 -1.46
CA ARG A 33 11.58 8.74 -1.21
C ARG A 33 12.54 8.78 -2.40
N HIS A 34 12.83 7.61 -2.97
CA HIS A 34 13.72 7.51 -4.13
C HIS A 34 13.13 8.22 -5.35
N ALA A 35 11.88 7.91 -5.71
CA ALA A 35 11.22 8.50 -6.88
C ALA A 35 11.05 10.02 -6.74
N TYR A 36 10.76 10.52 -5.54
CA TYR A 36 10.75 11.96 -5.25
C TYR A 36 12.13 12.59 -5.45
N ALA A 37 13.19 11.98 -4.89
CA ALA A 37 14.55 12.50 -4.98
C ALA A 37 15.06 12.56 -6.44
N VAL A 38 14.80 11.53 -7.24
CA VAL A 38 15.25 11.50 -8.65
C VAL A 38 14.39 12.36 -9.57
N SER A 39 13.09 12.54 -9.27
CA SER A 39 12.20 13.32 -10.12
C SER A 39 12.19 14.82 -9.78
N GLY A 40 12.62 15.20 -8.57
CA GLY A 40 12.60 16.58 -8.09
C GLY A 40 11.20 17.17 -7.91
N ARG A 41 10.15 16.34 -7.94
CA ARG A 41 8.75 16.76 -7.86
C ARG A 41 7.92 15.73 -7.09
N ARG A 42 6.73 16.14 -6.64
CA ARG A 42 5.77 15.17 -6.08
C ARG A 42 5.39 14.12 -7.13
N ILE A 43 5.21 12.89 -6.66
CA ILE A 43 4.92 11.72 -7.48
C ILE A 43 3.48 11.27 -7.30
N ALA A 44 2.93 10.59 -8.30
CA ALA A 44 1.73 9.78 -8.12
C ALA A 44 2.15 8.35 -7.74
N ILE A 45 1.41 7.73 -6.83
CA ILE A 45 1.54 6.30 -6.52
C ILE A 45 0.29 5.58 -7.01
N ALA A 46 0.48 4.47 -7.72
CA ALA A 46 -0.61 3.62 -8.21
C ALA A 46 -0.45 2.21 -7.63
N GLY A 47 -1.47 1.73 -6.91
CA GLY A 47 -1.48 0.42 -6.27
C GLY A 47 -2.66 -0.41 -6.73
N HIS A 48 -2.43 -1.69 -7.03
CA HIS A 48 -3.48 -2.66 -7.35
C HIS A 48 -3.56 -3.71 -6.25
N SER A 49 -4.78 -4.08 -5.86
CA SER A 49 -5.03 -5.08 -4.81
C SER A 49 -4.28 -4.72 -3.52
N GLN A 50 -3.42 -5.60 -3.00
CA GLN A 50 -2.61 -5.29 -1.83
C GLN A 50 -1.78 -4.00 -1.98
N GLY A 51 -1.30 -3.66 -3.18
CA GLY A 51 -0.42 -2.51 -3.38
C GLY A 51 -1.03 -1.15 -3.01
N GLY A 52 -2.35 -1.00 -3.13
CA GLY A 52 -3.02 0.22 -2.64
C GLY A 52 -3.16 0.25 -1.12
N LEU A 53 -3.25 -0.92 -0.46
CA LEU A 53 -3.20 -1.02 0.99
C LEU A 53 -1.77 -0.74 1.52
N ASP A 54 -0.73 -1.26 0.84
CA ASP A 54 0.67 -0.98 1.16
C ASP A 54 0.97 0.53 1.10
N ALA A 55 0.43 1.22 0.09
CA ALA A 55 0.50 2.67 -0.05
C ALA A 55 -0.20 3.43 1.09
N ARG A 56 -1.41 3.01 1.50
CA ARG A 56 -2.09 3.61 2.67
C ARG A 56 -1.29 3.37 3.96
N PHE A 57 -0.73 2.18 4.15
CA PHE A 57 0.12 1.87 5.30
C PHE A 57 1.34 2.81 5.35
N ALA A 58 2.06 2.95 4.23
CA ALA A 58 3.19 3.86 4.10
C ALA A 58 2.81 5.32 4.48
N LEU A 59 1.73 5.85 3.92
CA LEU A 59 1.27 7.21 4.19
C LEU A 59 0.79 7.41 5.64
N ARG A 60 0.23 6.37 6.27
CA ARG A 60 -0.21 6.42 7.67
C ARG A 60 0.96 6.46 8.64
N PHE A 61 1.92 5.56 8.49
CA PHE A 61 2.97 5.31 9.49
C PHE A 61 4.31 6.00 9.18
N TRP A 62 4.53 6.48 7.96
CA TRP A 62 5.66 7.34 7.59
C TRP A 62 5.17 8.72 7.11
N PRO A 63 4.80 9.61 8.03
CA PRO A 63 4.18 10.89 7.67
C PRO A 63 5.07 11.80 6.81
N ASP A 64 6.39 11.62 6.82
CA ASP A 64 7.33 12.36 5.97
C ASP A 64 7.07 12.14 4.48
N THR A 65 6.56 10.97 4.10
CA THR A 65 6.26 10.63 2.70
C THR A 65 5.12 11.45 2.10
N ARG A 66 4.23 12.02 2.93
CA ARG A 66 3.02 12.72 2.45
C ARG A 66 3.34 13.96 1.64
N ALA A 67 4.41 14.68 1.97
CA ALA A 67 4.84 15.85 1.21
C ALA A 67 5.41 15.49 -0.18
N MET A 68 5.75 14.22 -0.40
CA MET A 68 6.35 13.70 -1.63
C MET A 68 5.31 13.14 -2.61
N VAL A 69 4.10 12.86 -2.14
CA VAL A 69 3.03 12.23 -2.93
C VAL A 69 1.99 13.27 -3.33
N ALA A 70 1.61 13.27 -4.60
CA ALA A 70 0.57 14.12 -5.15
C ALA A 70 -0.78 13.42 -5.22
N ASP A 71 -0.77 12.16 -5.66
CA ASP A 71 -1.96 11.37 -5.95
C ASP A 71 -1.74 9.95 -5.44
N HIS A 72 -2.76 9.36 -4.81
CA HIS A 72 -2.80 7.94 -4.48
C HIS A 72 -3.94 7.26 -5.24
N VAL A 73 -3.58 6.58 -6.32
CA VAL A 73 -4.52 5.85 -7.18
C VAL A 73 -4.58 4.39 -6.75
N SER A 74 -5.75 3.94 -6.31
CA SER A 74 -5.96 2.58 -5.83
C SER A 74 -6.91 1.82 -6.74
N LEU A 75 -6.53 0.59 -7.13
CA LEU A 75 -7.25 -0.25 -8.07
C LEU A 75 -7.62 -1.58 -7.41
N GLY A 76 -8.87 -1.72 -6.97
CA GLY A 76 -9.38 -2.98 -6.39
C GLY A 76 -8.71 -3.39 -5.07
N SER A 77 -8.23 -2.42 -4.29
CA SER A 77 -7.50 -2.68 -3.05
C SER A 77 -8.45 -2.96 -1.88
N PRO A 78 -8.16 -3.96 -1.03
CA PRO A 78 -8.98 -4.30 0.12
C PRO A 78 -8.70 -3.36 1.31
N HIS A 79 -9.06 -2.08 1.14
CA HIS A 79 -8.79 -1.03 2.12
C HIS A 79 -9.36 -1.32 3.52
N HIS A 80 -10.52 -1.96 3.57
CA HIS A 80 -11.19 -2.42 4.79
C HIS A 80 -11.11 -3.94 4.95
N GLY A 81 -10.08 -4.57 4.37
CA GLY A 81 -9.96 -6.01 4.24
C GLY A 81 -10.90 -6.61 3.20
N SER A 82 -10.93 -7.94 3.14
CA SER A 82 -11.66 -8.70 2.12
C SER A 82 -12.39 -9.88 2.74
N THR A 83 -13.69 -9.98 2.48
CA THR A 83 -14.50 -11.14 2.89
C THR A 83 -14.07 -12.43 2.18
N GLY A 84 -13.42 -12.32 1.02
CA GLY A 84 -12.77 -13.46 0.37
C GLY A 84 -11.62 -14.01 1.22
N ASN A 85 -10.82 -13.13 1.82
CA ASN A 85 -9.74 -13.53 2.72
C ASN A 85 -10.30 -14.15 4.01
N ASP A 86 -11.40 -13.64 4.55
CA ASP A 86 -12.07 -14.23 5.72
C ASP A 86 -12.54 -15.67 5.45
N ARG A 87 -13.13 -15.90 4.26
CA ARG A 87 -13.63 -17.23 3.85
C ARG A 87 -12.52 -18.22 3.56
N ASN A 88 -11.46 -17.77 2.88
CA ASN A 88 -10.35 -18.64 2.49
C ASN A 88 -9.38 -18.93 3.63
N PHE A 89 -9.30 -18.03 4.64
CA PHE A 89 -8.39 -18.15 5.77
C PHE A 89 -9.10 -17.84 7.11
N PRO A 90 -10.04 -18.71 7.53
CA PRO A 90 -10.79 -18.48 8.77
C PRO A 90 -9.87 -18.48 10.01
N PRO A 91 -10.29 -17.86 11.13
CA PRO A 91 -9.49 -17.80 12.36
C PRO A 91 -8.92 -19.17 12.76
N GLY A 92 -7.62 -19.20 13.09
CA GLY A 92 -6.89 -20.43 13.42
C GLY A 92 -6.32 -21.20 12.21
N THR A 93 -6.59 -20.76 10.98
CA THR A 93 -6.06 -21.40 9.76
C THR A 93 -4.72 -20.77 9.36
N PRO A 94 -3.69 -21.56 9.01
CA PRO A 94 -2.45 -21.03 8.48
C PRO A 94 -2.68 -20.45 7.06
N GLY A 95 -1.86 -19.48 6.69
CA GLY A 95 -1.90 -18.88 5.36
C GLY A 95 -0.76 -17.87 5.18
N PRO A 96 -0.52 -17.39 3.96
CA PRO A 96 0.41 -16.28 3.73
C PRO A 96 0.05 -15.08 4.61
N ALA A 97 1.05 -14.47 5.25
CA ALA A 97 0.84 -13.40 6.23
C ALA A 97 0.01 -12.25 5.64
N ALA A 98 0.31 -11.83 4.41
CA ALA A 98 -0.45 -10.80 3.71
C ALA A 98 -1.94 -11.14 3.57
N LEU A 99 -2.27 -12.40 3.25
CA LEU A 99 -3.67 -12.82 3.09
C LEU A 99 -4.41 -12.85 4.43
N LEU A 100 -3.73 -13.20 5.52
CA LEU A 100 -4.27 -13.13 6.88
C LEU A 100 -4.44 -11.69 7.37
N GLN A 101 -3.53 -10.80 6.99
CA GLN A 101 -3.53 -9.37 7.33
C GLN A 101 -4.53 -8.56 6.50
N MET A 102 -5.02 -9.08 5.37
CA MET A 102 -6.11 -8.50 4.56
C MET A 102 -7.50 -9.04 4.91
N ARG A 103 -7.65 -9.75 6.03
CA ARG A 103 -8.97 -10.11 6.59
C ARG A 103 -9.68 -8.88 7.14
N THR A 104 -11.01 -8.86 7.09
CA THR A 104 -11.81 -7.69 7.55
C THR A 104 -11.64 -7.41 9.04
N THR A 105 -11.21 -8.40 9.81
CA THR A 105 -10.98 -8.32 11.27
C THR A 105 -9.50 -8.27 11.65
N ALA A 106 -8.59 -8.12 10.67
CA ALA A 106 -7.16 -8.11 10.96
C ALA A 106 -6.74 -6.80 11.65
N ALA A 107 -5.85 -6.91 12.63
CA ALA A 107 -5.28 -5.76 13.33
C ALA A 107 -4.56 -4.77 12.39
N LEU A 108 -4.01 -5.26 11.27
CA LEU A 108 -3.43 -4.38 10.24
C LEU A 108 -4.48 -3.43 9.67
N ILE A 109 -5.67 -3.94 9.32
CA ILE A 109 -6.76 -3.15 8.74
C ILE A 109 -7.22 -2.10 9.76
N GLU A 110 -7.48 -2.52 11.00
CA GLU A 110 -7.82 -1.60 12.09
C GLU A 110 -6.78 -0.47 12.26
N ALA A 111 -5.49 -0.82 12.24
CA ALA A 111 -4.42 0.14 12.40
C ALA A 111 -4.33 1.14 11.22
N VAL A 112 -4.47 0.67 9.97
CA VAL A 112 -4.43 1.53 8.76
C VAL A 112 -5.64 2.44 8.66
N ASP A 113 -6.80 2.00 9.14
CA ASP A 113 -8.04 2.79 9.17
C ASP A 113 -8.15 3.72 10.38
N SER A 114 -7.27 3.56 11.37
CA SER A 114 -7.31 4.37 12.59
C SER A 114 -7.19 5.89 12.30
N GLY A 115 -8.16 6.66 12.80
CA GLY A 115 -8.18 8.12 12.75
C GLY A 115 -8.61 8.70 11.40
N ARG A 116 -7.82 8.50 10.34
CA ARG A 116 -8.12 9.05 9.01
C ARG A 116 -7.54 8.18 7.90
N GLU A 117 -8.30 8.04 6.82
CA GLU A 117 -7.92 7.18 5.69
C GLU A 117 -7.20 7.93 4.56
N THR A 118 -7.42 9.25 4.46
CA THR A 118 -6.82 10.13 3.44
C THR A 118 -6.10 11.31 4.09
N PHE A 119 -5.12 11.89 3.40
CA PHE A 119 -4.28 12.97 3.92
C PHE A 119 -4.41 14.24 3.05
N PRO A 120 -4.38 15.46 3.64
CA PRO A 120 -4.62 16.69 2.90
C PRO A 120 -3.48 16.92 1.90
N GLY A 121 -3.83 17.41 0.72
CA GLY A 121 -2.86 17.66 -0.35
C GLY A 121 -2.48 16.42 -1.16
N ILE A 122 -3.03 15.24 -0.83
CA ILE A 122 -2.98 14.03 -1.66
C ILE A 122 -4.39 13.82 -2.25
N SER A 123 -4.47 13.74 -3.57
CA SER A 123 -5.70 13.45 -4.32
C SER A 123 -5.97 11.94 -4.40
#